data_AF-A0A928T2H1-F1
#
_entry.id   AF-A0A928T2H1-F1
#
_cell.length_a   1.000
_cell.length_b   1.000
_cell.length_c   1.000
_cell.angle_alpha   90.00
_cell.angle_beta   90.00
_cell.angle_gamma   90.00
#
_symmetry.space_group_name_H-M   'P 1'
#
loop_
_entity.id
_entity.type
_entity.pdbx_description
1 polymer ?
#
loop_
_entity_poly.entity_id
_entity_poly.type
_entity_poly.pdbx_seq_one_letter_code
_entity_poly.pdbx_strand_id
1 'polypeptide(L)'
;MSKDILVARVKEAVTLARSGDADGANDAYRALFELPEFRANRPEDQRQALKLLILAKHSGPKSEKLIEAHRSAIAPLTELVSQHAEPQDYELLGICHLVTGDETTSAELFRQGLTLERARDTGSDLCGRLMTRVSSL
;
A
#
# COMPACT_ATOMS: atom_id res chain seq x y z
N MET A 1 -4.94 -14.68 -9.92
CA MET A 1 -5.59 -15.81 -9.20
C MET A 1 -7.10 -15.65 -9.36
N SER A 2 -7.97 -16.57 -8.90
CA SER A 2 -9.40 -16.25 -8.91
C SER A 2 -9.72 -15.20 -7.85
N LYS A 3 -10.80 -14.42 -8.06
CA LYS A 3 -11.25 -13.42 -7.09
C LYS A 3 -11.59 -14.04 -5.75
N ASP A 4 -12.20 -15.22 -5.73
CA ASP A 4 -12.55 -15.92 -4.50
C ASP A 4 -11.32 -16.33 -3.69
N ILE A 5 -10.26 -16.78 -4.37
CA ILE A 5 -8.98 -17.11 -3.72
C ILE A 5 -8.35 -15.85 -3.12
N LEU A 6 -8.35 -14.73 -3.86
CA LEU A 6 -7.84 -13.46 -3.35
C LEU A 6 -8.61 -13.03 -2.09
N VAL A 7 -9.95 -13.05 -2.16
CA VAL A 7 -10.81 -12.67 -1.04
C VAL A 7 -10.56 -13.58 0.17
N ALA A 8 -10.38 -14.88 -0.03
CA ALA A 8 -10.09 -15.83 1.04
C ALA A 8 -8.75 -15.49 1.74
N ARG A 9 -7.68 -15.25 0.97
CA ARG A 9 -6.35 -14.89 1.51
C ARG A 9 -6.37 -13.56 2.27
N VAL A 10 -7.07 -12.56 1.74
CA VAL A 10 -7.24 -11.27 2.43
C VAL A 10 -8.04 -11.45 3.73
N LYS A 11 -9.10 -12.25 3.73
CA LYS A 11 -9.89 -12.52 4.95
C LYS A 11 -9.07 -13.22 6.02
N GLU A 12 -8.19 -14.13 5.65
CA GLU A 12 -7.25 -14.78 6.56
C GLU A 12 -6.35 -13.75 7.25
N ALA A 13 -5.66 -12.91 6.48
CA ALA A 13 -4.81 -11.84 7.01
C ALA A 13 -5.58 -10.87 7.93
N VAL A 14 -6.79 -10.45 7.53
CA VAL A 14 -7.65 -9.58 8.34
C VAL A 14 -8.10 -10.27 9.63
N THR A 15 -8.35 -11.58 9.61
CA THR A 15 -8.75 -12.34 10.80
C THR A 15 -7.62 -12.39 11.82
N LEU A 16 -6.40 -12.67 11.36
CA LEU A 16 -5.19 -12.67 12.21
C LEU A 16 -4.99 -11.29 12.86
N ALA A 17 -5.10 -10.21 12.08
CA ALA A 17 -4.97 -8.86 12.61
C ALA A 17 -6.03 -8.55 13.68
N ARG A 18 -7.28 -8.99 13.47
CA ARG A 18 -8.38 -8.78 14.42
C ARG A 18 -8.26 -9.62 15.69
N SER A 19 -7.61 -10.78 15.63
CA SER A 19 -7.29 -11.58 16.82
C SER A 19 -6.07 -11.07 17.59
N GLY A 20 -5.44 -9.99 17.14
CA GLY A 20 -4.25 -9.41 17.75
C GLY A 20 -2.94 -10.02 17.26
N ASP A 21 -2.98 -10.94 16.30
CA ASP A 21 -1.79 -11.52 15.67
C ASP A 21 -1.34 -10.64 14.49
N ALA A 22 -0.71 -9.51 14.84
CA ALA A 22 -0.23 -8.55 13.86
C ALA A 22 0.88 -9.14 12.96
N ASP A 23 1.80 -9.92 13.52
CA ASP A 23 2.90 -10.49 12.76
C ASP A 23 2.43 -11.60 11.82
N GLY A 24 1.51 -12.47 12.25
CA GLY A 24 0.86 -13.44 11.36
C GLY A 24 0.09 -12.77 10.23
N ALA A 25 -0.61 -11.67 10.51
CA ALA A 25 -1.28 -10.88 9.46
C ALA A 25 -0.29 -10.28 8.46
N ASN A 26 0.82 -9.71 8.95
CA ASN A 26 1.87 -9.14 8.10
C ASN A 26 2.52 -10.22 7.21
N ASP A 27 2.82 -11.40 7.76
CA ASP A 27 3.34 -12.53 6.99
C ASP A 27 2.34 -13.00 5.92
N ALA A 28 1.04 -13.05 6.24
CA ALA A 28 0.00 -13.41 5.27
C ALA A 28 -0.10 -12.40 4.12
N TYR A 29 -0.03 -11.09 4.40
CA TYR A 29 0.02 -10.07 3.36
C TYR A 29 1.30 -10.16 2.52
N ARG A 30 2.45 -10.35 3.17
CA ARG A 30 3.73 -10.53 2.48
C ARG A 30 3.66 -11.67 1.46
N ALA A 31 3.22 -12.84 1.93
CA ALA A 31 3.07 -14.01 1.08
C ALA A 31 2.07 -13.78 -0.05
N LEU A 32 0.99 -13.02 0.18
CA LEU A 32 0.02 -12.69 -0.87
C LEU A 32 0.61 -11.79 -1.96
N PHE A 33 1.34 -10.74 -1.60
CA PHE A 33 1.84 -9.75 -2.56
C PHE A 33 3.05 -10.25 -3.38
N GLU A 34 3.78 -11.24 -2.87
CA GLU A 34 4.86 -11.92 -3.59
C GLU A 34 4.36 -12.83 -4.73
N LEU A 35 3.09 -13.25 -4.69
CA LEU A 35 2.52 -14.14 -5.70
C LEU A 35 2.41 -13.44 -7.07
N PRO A 36 2.97 -14.01 -8.16
CA PRO A 36 2.77 -13.47 -9.49
C PRO A 36 1.28 -13.39 -9.88
N GLU A 37 0.48 -14.34 -9.39
CA GLU A 37 -0.96 -14.37 -9.66
C GLU A 37 -1.71 -13.24 -8.97
N PHE A 38 -1.14 -12.61 -7.94
CA PHE A 38 -1.70 -11.41 -7.34
C PHE A 38 -1.65 -10.24 -8.32
N ARG A 39 -0.52 -10.07 -9.01
CA ARG A 39 -0.29 -8.99 -10.00
C ARG A 39 -1.11 -9.17 -11.27
N ALA A 40 -1.52 -10.42 -11.55
CA ALA A 40 -2.43 -10.73 -12.65
C ALA A 40 -3.92 -10.46 -12.33
N ASN A 41 -4.28 -10.11 -11.10
CA ASN A 41 -5.65 -9.73 -10.76
C ASN A 41 -5.99 -8.34 -11.33
N ARG A 42 -7.29 -8.01 -11.36
CA ARG A 42 -7.72 -6.68 -11.80
C ARG A 42 -7.12 -5.58 -10.90
N PRO A 43 -6.71 -4.42 -11.44
CA PRO A 43 -6.09 -3.34 -10.66
C PRO A 43 -6.90 -2.92 -9.43
N GLU A 44 -8.23 -2.86 -9.54
CA GLU A 44 -9.11 -2.52 -8.42
C GLU A 44 -9.07 -3.54 -7.28
N ASP A 45 -8.95 -4.83 -7.60
CA ASP A 45 -8.87 -5.90 -6.60
C ASP A 45 -7.50 -5.86 -5.90
N GLN A 46 -6.42 -5.60 -6.66
CA GLN A 46 -5.08 -5.41 -6.11
C GLN A 46 -5.03 -4.22 -5.14
N ARG A 47 -5.52 -3.05 -5.59
CA ARG A 47 -5.57 -1.83 -4.77
C ARG A 47 -6.32 -2.05 -3.46
N GLN A 48 -7.46 -2.75 -3.51
CA GLN A 48 -8.24 -3.00 -2.31
C GLN A 48 -7.47 -3.87 -1.31
N ALA A 49 -6.77 -4.91 -1.77
CA ALA A 49 -5.95 -5.76 -0.89
C ALA A 49 -4.75 -4.98 -0.31
N LEU A 50 -4.03 -4.22 -1.14
CA LEU A 50 -2.86 -3.42 -0.74
C LEU A 50 -3.23 -2.39 0.33
N LYS A 51 -4.36 -1.68 0.16
CA LYS A 51 -4.86 -0.69 1.14
C LYS A 51 -5.08 -1.28 2.53
N LEU A 52 -5.49 -2.55 2.63
CA LEU A 52 -5.79 -3.17 3.91
C LEU A 52 -4.55 -3.42 4.77
N LEU A 53 -3.37 -3.59 4.16
CA LEU A 53 -2.10 -3.57 4.88
C LEU A 53 -1.66 -2.11 5.10
N ILE A 54 -1.53 -1.34 4.02
CA ILE A 54 -0.75 -0.09 4.00
C ILE A 54 -1.43 1.03 4.82
N LEU A 55 -2.76 1.05 4.85
CA LEU A 55 -3.54 2.05 5.59
C LEU A 55 -4.02 1.54 6.94
N ALA A 56 -3.59 0.33 7.36
CA ALA A 56 -3.91 -0.16 8.68
C ALA A 56 -3.29 0.75 9.75
N LYS A 57 -4.00 0.91 10.87
CA LYS A 57 -3.45 1.61 12.03
C LYS A 57 -2.52 0.65 12.75
N HIS A 58 -1.25 1.02 12.86
CA HIS A 58 -0.26 0.30 13.63
C HIS A 58 0.07 1.08 14.90
N SER A 59 0.10 0.37 16.03
CA SER A 59 0.47 0.93 17.34
C SER A 59 1.82 0.38 17.75
N GLY A 60 2.71 1.26 18.23
CA GLY A 60 4.04 0.87 18.68
C GLY A 60 5.09 0.81 17.55
N PRO A 61 6.29 0.28 17.86
CA PRO A 61 7.38 0.18 16.90
C PRO A 61 7.01 -0.71 15.70
N LYS A 62 7.57 -0.40 14.53
CA LYS A 62 7.40 -1.22 13.33
C LYS A 62 8.13 -2.56 13.53
N SER A 63 7.40 -3.68 13.47
CA SER A 63 8.03 -4.99 13.50
C SER A 63 8.74 -5.28 12.16
N GLU A 64 9.70 -6.20 12.18
CA GLU A 64 10.40 -6.62 10.97
C GLU A 64 9.42 -7.21 9.94
N LYS A 65 8.42 -7.97 10.40
CA LYS A 65 7.35 -8.51 9.57
C LYS A 65 6.52 -7.45 8.87
N LEU A 66 6.21 -6.35 9.57
CA LEU A 66 5.52 -5.22 8.96
C LEU A 66 6.34 -4.58 7.84
N ILE A 67 7.65 -4.42 8.06
CA ILE A 67 8.58 -3.86 7.09
C ILE A 67 8.68 -4.78 5.86
N GLU A 68 8.80 -6.09 6.06
CA GLU A 68 8.82 -7.07 4.97
C GLU A 68 7.52 -7.07 4.16
N ALA A 69 6.36 -7.00 4.83
CA ALA A 69 5.07 -6.92 4.16
C ALA A 69 4.97 -5.66 3.29
N HIS A 70 5.39 -4.49 3.80
CA HIS A 70 5.43 -3.26 3.01
C HIS A 70 6.41 -3.36 1.84
N ARG A 71 7.57 -4.01 2.04
CA ARG A 71 8.55 -4.26 0.97
C ARG A 71 7.96 -5.12 -0.15
N SER A 72 7.22 -6.17 0.19
CA SER A 72 6.57 -7.05 -0.81
C SER A 72 5.51 -6.33 -1.64
N ALA A 73 4.87 -5.30 -1.07
CA ALA A 73 3.88 -4.48 -1.75
C ALA A 73 4.47 -3.47 -2.76
N ILE A 74 5.78 -3.19 -2.71
CA ILE A 74 6.44 -2.21 -3.59
C ILE A 74 6.29 -2.64 -5.05
N ALA A 75 6.67 -3.87 -5.41
CA ALA A 75 6.65 -4.34 -6.79
C ALA A 75 5.26 -4.23 -7.47
N PRO A 76 4.16 -4.78 -6.89
CA PRO A 76 2.84 -4.61 -7.49
C PRO A 76 2.38 -3.14 -7.57
N LEU A 77 2.72 -2.31 -6.58
CA LEU A 77 2.40 -0.87 -6.62
C LEU A 77 3.20 -0.12 -7.70
N THR A 78 4.46 -0.45 -7.90
CA THR A 78 5.28 0.11 -8.98
C THR A 78 4.66 -0.22 -10.35
N GLU A 79 4.18 -1.46 -10.54
CA GLU A 79 3.46 -1.84 -11.77
C GLU A 79 2.17 -1.05 -11.95
N LEU A 80 1.36 -0.88 -10.90
CA LEU A 80 0.13 -0.08 -10.94
C LEU A 80 0.40 1.40 -11.28
N VAL A 81 1.39 2.00 -10.63
CA VAL A 81 1.84 3.38 -10.90
C VAL A 81 2.28 3.51 -12.36
N SER A 82 3.10 2.59 -12.85
CA SER A 82 3.61 2.62 -14.23
C SER A 82 2.52 2.45 -15.28
N GLN A 83 1.46 1.69 -15.00
CA GLN A 83 0.40 1.39 -15.97
C GLN A 83 -0.75 2.40 -15.95
N HIS A 84 -1.07 2.96 -14.78
CA HIS A 84 -2.28 3.75 -14.61
C HIS A 84 -2.03 5.20 -14.21
N ALA A 85 -0.87 5.52 -13.64
CA ALA A 85 -0.54 6.86 -13.14
C ALA A 85 -1.64 7.47 -12.24
N GLU A 86 -2.27 6.66 -11.40
CA GLU A 86 -3.31 7.12 -10.49
C GLU A 86 -2.71 7.72 -9.22
N PRO A 87 -3.11 8.94 -8.80
CA PRO A 87 -2.52 9.62 -7.65
C PRO A 87 -2.55 8.80 -6.34
N GLN A 88 -3.57 7.98 -6.17
CA GLN A 88 -3.70 7.10 -5.02
C GLN A 88 -2.66 5.97 -5.01
N ASP A 89 -2.22 5.48 -6.18
CA ASP A 89 -1.19 4.43 -6.24
C ASP A 89 0.17 5.01 -5.82
N TYR A 90 0.45 6.27 -6.15
CA TYR A 90 1.61 7.01 -5.63
C TYR A 90 1.56 7.20 -4.11
N GLU A 91 0.38 7.51 -3.55
CA GLU A 91 0.18 7.60 -2.09
C GLU A 91 0.55 6.27 -1.40
N LEU A 92 0.06 5.15 -1.92
CA LEU A 92 0.34 3.84 -1.33
C LEU A 92 1.81 3.44 -1.48
N LEU A 93 2.40 3.67 -2.65
CA LEU A 93 3.81 3.34 -2.91
C LEU A 93 4.75 4.18 -2.03
N GLY A 94 4.47 5.47 -1.86
CA GLY A 94 5.26 6.33 -0.99
C GLY A 94 5.23 5.88 0.47
N ILE A 95 4.07 5.42 0.98
CA ILE A 95 3.97 4.86 2.34
C ILE A 95 4.84 3.61 2.48
N CYS A 96 4.86 2.72 1.48
CA CYS A 96 5.74 1.55 1.50
C CYS A 96 7.21 1.96 1.61
N HIS A 97 7.68 2.88 0.77
CA HIS A 97 9.06 3.38 0.83
C HIS A 97 9.38 3.99 2.19
N LEU A 98 8.49 4.82 2.74
CA LEU A 98 8.64 5.41 4.08
C LEU A 98 8.75 4.35 5.18
N VAL A 99 7.89 3.33 5.17
CA VAL A 99 7.92 2.25 6.15
C VAL A 99 9.21 1.45 6.05
N THR A 100 9.73 1.25 4.83
CA THR A 100 11.00 0.56 4.58
C THR A 100 12.26 1.41 4.80
N GLY A 101 12.10 2.70 5.15
CA GLY A 101 13.20 3.60 5.48
C GLY A 101 13.76 4.43 4.32
N ASP A 102 13.11 4.41 3.16
CA ASP A 102 13.49 5.21 1.99
C ASP A 102 12.64 6.49 1.91
N GLU A 103 13.01 7.47 2.74
CA GLU A 103 12.31 8.74 2.86
C GLU A 103 12.44 9.61 1.59
N THR A 104 13.56 9.48 0.87
CA THR A 104 13.81 10.26 -0.35
C THR A 104 12.84 9.85 -1.45
N THR A 105 12.78 8.55 -1.77
CA THR A 105 11.84 8.04 -2.78
C THR A 105 10.39 8.27 -2.35
N SER A 106 10.08 8.10 -1.06
CA SER A 106 8.76 8.39 -0.50
C SER A 106 8.33 9.84 -0.76
N ALA A 107 9.19 10.81 -0.46
CA ALA A 107 8.89 12.23 -0.68
C ALA A 107 8.66 12.55 -2.16
N GLU A 108 9.46 11.98 -3.06
CA GLU A 108 9.28 12.14 -4.50
C GLU A 108 7.93 11.58 -4.97
N LEU A 109 7.57 10.37 -4.54
CA LEU A 109 6.30 9.74 -4.88
C LEU A 109 5.11 10.55 -4.40
N PHE A 110 5.14 11.06 -3.16
CA PHE A 110 4.07 11.92 -2.65
C PHE A 110 3.93 13.22 -3.44
N ARG A 111 5.05 13.84 -3.85
CA ARG A 111 5.03 15.06 -4.70
C ARG A 111 4.47 14.77 -6.10
N GLN A 112 4.82 13.63 -6.69
CA GLN A 112 4.27 13.21 -7.99
C GLN A 112 2.75 12.98 -7.90
N GLY A 113 2.31 12.20 -6.91
CA GLY A 113 0.87 11.99 -6.65
C GLY A 113 0.14 13.31 -6.41
N LEU A 114 0.74 14.22 -5.63
CA LEU A 114 0.13 15.53 -5.32
C LEU A 114 -0.01 16.40 -6.57
N THR A 115 0.98 16.36 -7.46
CA THR A 115 0.97 17.11 -8.72
C THR A 115 -0.18 16.64 -9.61
N LEU A 116 -0.33 15.32 -9.76
CA LEU A 116 -1.41 14.71 -10.54
C LEU A 116 -2.78 14.99 -9.93
N GLU A 117 -2.91 14.86 -8.60
CA GLU A 117 -4.18 15.11 -7.92
C GLU A 117 -4.61 16.58 -8.01
N ARG A 118 -3.68 17.52 -7.81
CA ARG A 118 -3.98 18.96 -7.96
C ARG A 118 -4.41 19.35 -9.37
N ALA A 119 -3.88 18.67 -10.39
CA ALA A 119 -4.30 18.89 -11.77
C ALA A 119 -5.74 18.40 -12.03
N ARG A 120 -6.24 17.44 -11.22
CA ARG A 120 -7.61 16.92 -11.29
C ARG A 120 -8.57 17.71 -10.41
N ASP A 121 -8.25 17.83 -9.12
CA ASP A 121 -9.05 18.51 -8.11
C ASP A 121 -8.16 18.99 -6.96
N THR A 122 -8.02 20.31 -6.83
CA THR A 122 -7.20 20.91 -5.77
C THR A 122 -7.83 20.81 -4.37
N GLY A 123 -9.15 20.58 -4.29
CA GLY A 123 -9.92 20.50 -3.05
C GLY A 123 -10.17 19.08 -2.53
N SER A 124 -9.62 18.05 -3.19
CA SER A 124 -9.88 16.66 -2.82
C SER A 124 -9.23 16.26 -1.49
N ASP A 125 -9.83 15.29 -0.80
CA ASP A 125 -9.25 14.71 0.42
C ASP A 125 -7.86 14.10 0.17
N LEU A 126 -7.63 13.54 -1.03
CA LEU A 126 -6.35 12.96 -1.40
C LEU A 126 -5.27 14.04 -1.54
N CYS A 127 -5.59 15.19 -2.13
CA CYS A 127 -4.71 16.36 -2.16
C CYS A 127 -4.31 16.76 -0.74
N GLY A 128 -5.27 16.88 0.18
CA GLY A 128 -5.04 17.14 1.60
C GLY A 128 -4.07 16.16 2.25
N ARG A 129 -4.34 14.85 2.11
CA ARG A 129 -3.49 13.80 2.69
C ARG A 129 -2.07 13.80 2.11
N LEU A 130 -1.92 14.02 0.81
CA LEU A 130 -0.61 14.09 0.15
C LEU A 130 0.18 15.32 0.60
N MET A 131 -0.46 16.48 0.76
CA MET A 131 0.18 17.68 1.32
C MET A 131 0.70 17.43 2.74
N THR A 132 -0.11 16.82 3.60
CA THR A 132 0.32 16.47 4.97
C THR A 132 1.53 15.55 4.96
N ARG A 133 1.54 14.53 4.10
CA ARG A 133 2.68 13.60 3.99
C ARG A 133 3.96 14.28 3.51
N VAL A 134 3.87 15.10 2.45
CA VAL A 134 5.04 15.87 1.96
C VAL A 134 5.59 16.81 3.03
N SER A 135 4.72 17.39 3.86
CA SER A 135 5.13 18.34 4.92
C SER A 135 5.70 17.65 6.16
N SER A 136 5.51 16.34 6.30
CA SER A 136 5.94 15.56 7.47
C SER A 136 7.26 14.80 7.26
N LEU A 137 7.87 14.93 6.08
CA LEU A 137 9.19 14.39 5.71
C LEU A 137 10.18 15.55 5.60
#